data_AF-A0A1C6BUK0-F1
#
_entry.id   AF-A0A1C6BUK0-F1
#
_cell.length_a   1.000
_cell.length_b   1.000
_cell.length_c   1.000
_cell.angle_alpha   90.00
_cell.angle_beta   90.00
_cell.angle_gamma   90.00
#
_symmetry.space_group_name_H-M   'P 1'
#
loop_
_entity.id
_entity.type
_entity.pdbx_description
1 polymer ?
#
loop_
_entity_poly.entity_id
_entity_poly.type
_entity_poly.pdbx_seq_one_letter_code
_entity_poly.pdbx_strand_id
1 'polypeptide(L)'
;MTVQDLASFHKTLKQNNIPFYTDIFTDDIWGDMGVDTASVSVTANEDSWHIHYIRTQSGIPYIFADYVSNIVDEYHKDLSHEQFYDYLNLHNLQKAFADFMHTNHV
;
A
#
# COMPACT_ATOMS: atom_id res chain seq x y z
N MET A 1 -14.89 -6.11 -3.00
CA MET A 1 -14.31 -7.09 -2.06
C MET A 1 -15.04 -6.96 -0.72
N THR A 2 -15.01 -7.99 0.12
CA THR A 2 -15.58 -8.03 1.48
C THR A 2 -14.50 -8.23 2.53
N VAL A 3 -14.82 -7.98 3.81
CA VAL A 3 -13.89 -8.27 4.94
C VAL A 3 -13.55 -9.76 5.02
N GLN A 4 -14.48 -10.64 4.64
CA GLN A 4 -14.27 -12.09 4.65
C GLN A 4 -13.29 -12.53 3.55
N ASP A 5 -13.29 -11.84 2.39
CA ASP A 5 -12.28 -12.04 1.34
C ASP A 5 -10.88 -11.66 1.87
N LEU A 6 -10.76 -10.56 2.63
CA LEU A 6 -9.50 -10.13 3.23
C LEU A 6 -8.94 -11.18 4.20
N ALA A 7 -9.77 -11.78 5.05
CA ALA A 7 -9.30 -12.85 5.94
C ALA A 7 -8.71 -14.05 5.18
N SER A 8 -9.26 -14.35 4.00
CA SER A 8 -8.76 -15.41 3.12
C SER A 8 -7.44 -15.00 2.46
N PHE A 9 -7.38 -13.77 1.92
CA PHE A 9 -6.18 -13.19 1.32
C PHE A 9 -5.02 -13.00 2.31
N HIS A 10 -5.31 -12.76 3.58
CA HIS A 10 -4.29 -12.61 4.62
C HIS A 10 -3.47 -13.89 4.81
N LYS A 11 -4.14 -15.04 4.96
CA LYS A 11 -3.48 -16.35 5.11
C LYS A 11 -2.51 -16.63 3.97
N THR A 12 -2.96 -16.30 2.78
CA THR A 12 -2.22 -16.45 1.55
C THR A 12 -1.00 -15.53 1.47
N LEU A 13 -1.17 -14.23 1.71
CA LEU A 13 -0.05 -13.28 1.66
C LEU A 13 1.03 -13.69 2.65
N LYS A 14 0.61 -14.15 3.83
CA LYS A 14 1.49 -14.64 4.89
C LYS A 14 2.28 -15.88 4.44
N GLN A 15 1.63 -16.82 3.74
CA GLN A 15 2.29 -18.02 3.22
C GLN A 15 3.31 -17.72 2.13
N ASN A 16 2.96 -16.81 1.21
CA ASN A 16 3.81 -16.50 0.06
C ASN A 16 4.85 -15.41 0.36
N ASN A 17 4.70 -14.67 1.46
CA ASN A 17 5.54 -13.54 1.85
C ASN A 17 5.71 -12.50 0.72
N ILE A 18 4.64 -12.28 -0.06
CA ILE A 18 4.65 -11.33 -1.18
C ILE A 18 3.94 -10.04 -0.75
N PRO A 19 4.66 -8.94 -0.55
CA PRO A 19 4.06 -7.63 -0.25
C PRO A 19 3.25 -7.09 -1.43
N PHE A 20 2.12 -6.47 -1.12
CA PHE A 20 1.36 -5.65 -2.06
C PHE A 20 1.91 -4.22 -2.03
N TYR A 21 2.21 -3.65 -3.19
CA TYR A 21 2.70 -2.29 -3.33
C TYR A 21 1.79 -1.49 -4.24
N THR A 22 1.45 -0.28 -3.83
CA THR A 22 0.64 0.60 -4.67
C THR A 22 0.87 2.07 -4.36
N ASP A 23 0.57 2.89 -5.36
CA ASP A 23 0.52 4.34 -5.22
C ASP A 23 -0.85 4.76 -4.68
N ILE A 24 -0.86 5.68 -3.72
CA ILE A 24 -2.07 6.32 -3.22
C ILE A 24 -2.36 7.57 -4.04
N PHE A 25 -1.33 8.37 -4.30
CA PHE A 25 -1.40 9.53 -5.18
C PHE A 25 0.00 9.93 -5.63
N THR A 26 0.08 10.50 -6.83
CA THR A 26 1.24 11.20 -7.35
C THR A 26 0.74 12.46 -8.03
N ASP A 27 0.99 13.61 -7.43
CA ASP A 27 0.47 14.90 -7.88
C ASP A 27 1.57 15.98 -7.90
N ASP A 28 1.52 16.85 -8.91
CA ASP A 28 2.40 18.01 -9.00
C ASP A 28 2.13 18.96 -7.82
N ILE A 29 3.19 19.40 -7.14
CA ILE A 29 3.09 20.46 -6.13
C ILE A 29 3.54 21.79 -6.71
N TRP A 30 2.90 22.87 -6.25
CA TRP A 30 3.15 24.21 -6.76
C TRP A 30 4.62 24.64 -6.57
N GLY A 31 5.25 25.07 -7.67
CA GLY A 31 6.62 25.58 -7.72
C GLY A 31 7.65 24.53 -8.13
N ASP A 32 8.94 24.81 -7.92
CA ASP A 32 10.05 23.89 -8.24
C ASP A 32 10.26 22.80 -7.16
N MET A 33 9.25 22.52 -6.34
CA MET A 33 9.35 21.58 -5.21
C MET A 33 9.19 20.11 -5.61
N GLY A 34 9.05 19.83 -6.91
CA GLY A 34 8.94 18.48 -7.46
C GLY A 34 7.49 17.99 -7.49
N VAL A 35 7.32 16.68 -7.36
CA VAL A 35 6.03 16.01 -7.43
C VAL A 35 5.86 15.20 -6.15
N ASP A 36 4.73 15.38 -5.49
CA ASP A 36 4.42 14.75 -4.21
C ASP A 36 3.76 13.41 -4.45
N THR A 37 4.36 12.36 -3.90
CA THR A 37 3.94 10.99 -4.11
C THR A 37 3.77 10.31 -2.77
N ALA A 38 2.60 9.70 -2.53
CA ALA A 38 2.38 8.85 -1.37
C ALA A 38 2.15 7.41 -1.81
N SER A 39 2.95 6.49 -1.28
CA SER A 39 2.87 5.08 -1.60
C SER A 39 2.70 4.24 -0.34
N VAL A 40 2.09 3.07 -0.51
CA VAL A 40 1.92 2.11 0.58
C VAL A 40 2.40 0.73 0.16
N SER A 41 3.09 0.08 1.09
CA SER A 41 3.32 -1.35 1.06
C SER A 41 2.49 -2.05 2.13
N VAL A 42 2.00 -3.24 1.80
CA VAL A 42 1.16 -4.04 2.69
C VAL A 42 1.71 -5.45 2.76
N THR A 43 1.96 -5.92 3.98
CA THR A 43 2.30 -7.31 4.30
C THR A 43 1.29 -7.90 5.27
N ALA A 44 1.17 -9.22 5.26
CA ALA A 44 0.37 -9.93 6.26
C ALA A 44 1.26 -10.39 7.43
N ASN A 45 0.95 -9.94 8.64
CA ASN A 45 1.56 -10.37 9.89
C ASN A 45 0.75 -11.52 10.52
N GLU A 46 0.96 -11.85 11.80
CA GLU A 46 0.31 -13.01 12.40
C GLU A 46 -1.22 -12.96 12.35
N ASP A 47 -1.81 -11.84 12.80
CA ASP A 47 -3.25 -11.58 12.87
C ASP A 47 -3.64 -10.17 12.36
N SER A 48 -2.71 -9.48 11.69
CA SER A 48 -2.91 -8.10 11.22
C SER A 48 -2.36 -7.87 9.81
N TRP A 49 -2.82 -6.80 9.19
CA TRP A 49 -2.22 -6.21 8.01
C TRP A 49 -1.23 -5.14 8.43
N HIS A 50 0.05 -5.35 8.12
CA HIS A 50 1.06 -4.34 8.33
C HIS A 50 1.10 -3.42 7.12
N ILE A 51 0.85 -2.14 7.34
CA ILE A 51 1.01 -1.11 6.33
C ILE A 51 2.29 -0.31 6.62
N HIS A 52 3.07 -0.05 5.58
CA HIS A 52 4.13 0.93 5.59
C HIS A 52 3.81 1.98 4.54
N TYR A 53 3.49 3.17 5.04
CA TYR A 53 3.17 4.34 4.25
C TYR A 53 4.41 5.22 4.17
N ILE A 54 4.66 5.77 2.98
CA ILE A 54 5.72 6.73 2.76
C ILE A 54 5.30 7.77 1.73
N ARG A 55 5.54 9.03 2.07
CA ARG A 55 5.31 10.19 1.21
C ARG A 55 6.62 10.86 0.86
N THR A 56 6.84 11.10 -0.42
CA THR A 56 8.08 11.64 -0.96
C THR A 56 7.85 12.76 -1.95
N GLN A 57 8.85 13.60 -2.14
CA GLN A 57 8.90 14.59 -3.23
C GLN A 57 9.76 14.08 -4.39
N SER A 58 9.31 13.03 -5.05
CA SER A 58 10.03 12.36 -6.16
C SER A 58 9.21 12.26 -7.44
N GLY A 59 7.87 12.29 -7.36
CA GLY A 59 7.01 11.98 -8.51
C GLY A 59 7.02 10.52 -8.92
N ILE A 60 7.60 9.66 -8.09
CA ILE A 60 7.71 8.22 -8.32
C ILE A 60 7.42 7.55 -6.98
N PRO A 61 6.56 6.51 -6.92
CA PRO A 61 6.32 5.76 -5.70
C PRO A 61 7.65 5.24 -5.12
N TYR A 62 7.82 5.37 -3.82
CA TYR A 62 9.14 5.21 -3.18
C TYR A 62 9.83 3.90 -3.51
N ILE A 63 9.08 2.80 -3.57
CA ILE A 63 9.65 1.48 -3.88
C ILE A 63 10.22 1.37 -5.31
N PHE A 64 9.80 2.24 -6.23
CA PHE A 64 10.28 2.29 -7.60
C PHE A 64 11.27 3.44 -7.84
N ALA A 65 11.61 4.22 -6.80
CA ALA A 65 12.55 5.32 -6.95
C ALA A 65 14.00 4.79 -7.06
N ASP A 66 14.64 5.03 -8.20
CA ASP A 66 16.05 4.65 -8.44
C ASP A 66 17.06 5.58 -7.76
N TYR A 67 16.57 6.59 -7.06
CA TYR A 67 17.37 7.65 -6.41
C TYR A 67 16.84 7.95 -5.02
N VAL A 68 17.66 8.64 -4.23
CA VAL A 68 17.28 9.06 -2.88
C VAL A 68 16.17 10.10 -2.97
N SER A 69 14.98 9.72 -2.52
CA SER A 69 13.83 10.61 -2.43
C SER A 69 13.82 11.37 -1.11
N ASN A 70 13.39 12.64 -1.14
CA ASN A 70 13.14 13.38 0.10
C ASN A 70 11.87 12.82 0.77
N ILE A 71 12.00 12.27 1.97
CA ILE A 71 10.89 11.72 2.75
C ILE A 71 10.20 12.87 3.50
N VAL A 72 8.93 13.09 3.19
CA VAL A 72 8.08 14.11 3.82
C VAL A 72 7.39 13.54 5.05
N ASP A 73 6.90 12.30 4.94
CA ASP A 73 6.20 11.60 6.01
C ASP A 73 6.36 10.09 5.81
N GLU A 74 6.45 9.36 6.92
CA GLU A 74 6.62 7.91 6.92
C GLU A 74 6.04 7.35 8.21
N TYR A 75 5.22 6.31 8.08
CA TYR A 75 4.74 5.58 9.24
C TYR A 75 4.45 4.12 8.94
N HIS A 76 4.48 3.34 10.02
CA HIS A 76 4.08 1.94 10.03
C HIS A 76 2.87 1.77 10.93
N LYS A 77 1.94 0.90 10.53
CA LYS A 77 0.77 0.59 11.35
C LYS A 77 0.26 -0.82 11.09
N ASP A 78 -0.12 -1.50 12.15
CA ASP A 78 -0.85 -2.75 12.06
C ASP A 78 -2.35 -2.49 12.11
N LEU A 79 -3.10 -3.08 11.18
CA LEU A 79 -4.54 -2.91 11.02
C LEU A 79 -5.28 -4.24 11.15
N SER A 80 -6.46 -4.22 11.77
CA SER A 80 -7.41 -5.34 11.70
C SER A 80 -7.97 -5.51 10.28
N HIS A 81 -8.69 -6.59 10.01
CA HIS A 81 -9.33 -6.80 8.71
C HIS A 81 -10.33 -5.68 8.35
N GLU A 82 -11.09 -5.19 9.33
CA GLU A 82 -12.03 -4.08 9.17
C GLU A 82 -11.30 -2.77 8.90
N GLN A 83 -10.27 -2.47 9.68
CA GLN A 83 -9.49 -1.25 9.49
C GLN A 83 -8.77 -1.24 8.14
N PHE A 84 -8.25 -2.39 7.70
CA PHE A 84 -7.64 -2.52 6.39
C PHE A 84 -8.67 -2.41 5.25
N TYR A 85 -9.88 -2.96 5.44
CA TYR A 85 -10.97 -2.79 4.50
C TYR A 85 -11.35 -1.32 4.30
N ASP A 86 -11.48 -0.59 5.40
CA ASP A 86 -11.77 0.85 5.39
C ASP A 86 -10.63 1.64 4.76
N TYR A 87 -9.38 1.27 5.04
CA TYR A 87 -8.20 1.85 4.41
C TYR A 87 -8.21 1.69 2.89
N LEU A 88 -8.47 0.47 2.39
CA LEU A 88 -8.56 0.21 0.95
C LEU A 88 -9.72 0.99 0.30
N ASN A 89 -10.83 1.17 1.00
CA ASN A 89 -11.95 1.99 0.52
C ASN A 89 -11.58 3.47 0.44
N LEU A 90 -11.00 4.01 1.52
CA LEU A 90 -10.63 5.42 1.61
C LEU A 90 -9.71 5.84 0.46
N HIS A 91 -8.77 4.96 0.10
CA HIS A 91 -7.78 5.21 -0.94
C HIS A 91 -8.16 4.61 -2.32
N ASN A 92 -9.39 4.11 -2.50
CA ASN A 92 -9.86 3.48 -3.74
C ASN A 92 -8.98 2.31 -4.24
N LEU A 93 -8.33 1.59 -3.32
CA LEU A 93 -7.37 0.52 -3.60
C LEU A 93 -8.01 -0.87 -3.68
N GLN A 94 -9.32 -1.00 -3.43
CA GLN A 94 -9.99 -2.31 -3.39
C GLN A 94 -9.78 -3.13 -4.66
N LYS A 95 -9.90 -2.51 -5.84
CA LYS A 95 -9.74 -3.20 -7.12
C LYS A 95 -8.29 -3.61 -7.34
N ALA A 96 -7.35 -2.69 -7.16
CA ALA A 96 -5.92 -2.95 -7.32
C ALA A 96 -5.44 -4.08 -6.40
N PHE A 97 -5.91 -4.09 -5.15
CA PHE A 97 -5.60 -5.15 -4.19
C PHE A 97 -6.20 -6.49 -4.62
N ALA A 98 -7.48 -6.54 -5.02
CA ALA A 98 -8.11 -7.77 -5.49
C ALA A 98 -7.41 -8.32 -6.75
N ASP A 99 -7.10 -7.46 -7.73
CA ASP A 99 -6.40 -7.83 -8.95
C ASP A 99 -5.00 -8.40 -8.64
N PHE A 100 -4.27 -7.80 -7.70
CA PHE A 100 -3.00 -8.33 -7.20
C PHE A 100 -3.14 -9.73 -6.61
N MET A 101 -4.17 -9.94 -5.76
CA MET A 101 -4.42 -11.25 -5.16
C MET A 101 -4.76 -12.32 -6.19
N HIS A 102 -5.52 -11.97 -7.23
CA HIS A 102 -5.89 -12.89 -8.30
C HIS A 102 -4.73 -13.19 -9.27
N THR A 103 -3.84 -12.23 -9.50
CA THR A 103 -2.72 -12.37 -10.45
C THR A 103 -1.59 -13.22 -9.87
N ASN A 104 -1.32 -13.13 -8.57
CA ASN A 104 -0.22 -13.87 -7.93
C ASN A 104 -0.56 -15.32 -7.57
N HIS A 105 -1.61 -15.88 -8.18
CA HIS A 105 -2.09 -17.26 -8.03
C HIS A 105 -2.05 -17.80 -6.60
N VAL A 106 -3.10 -17.36 -5.92
CA VAL A 106 -3.66 -17.89 -4.72
C VAL A 106 -4.91 -18.63 -5.13
#